data_AF-A0A963IQF5-F1
#
_entry.id   AF-A0A963IQF5-F1
#
_cell.length_a   1.000
_cell.length_b   1.000
_cell.length_c   1.000
_cell.angle_alpha   90.00
_cell.angle_beta   90.00
_cell.angle_gamma   90.00
#
_symmetry.space_group_name_H-M   'P 1'
#
loop_
_entity.id
_entity.type
_entity.pdbx_description
1 polymer ?
#
loop_
_entity_poly.entity_id
_entity_poly.type
_entity_poly.pdbx_seq_one_letter_code
_entity_poly.pdbx_strand_id
1 'polypeptide(L)'
;MQKLESIIESDTFQRFIITVIVINAITIGLETSRAAMESFGGVLFVLDRAALAIFVAEIVAKLAVYRLRFFREGWNVFDFLIVGITLAPFGEGASVFRALRILRALRLVSVVPSMRKVVNALLKAIPGMISVLALLLLVFYVAAVMGTKLFGGAFPEWFGSVGASFYTLFQ
;
A
#
# COMPACT_ATOMS: atom_id res chain seq x y z
N MET A 1 15.58 5.60 28.07
CA MET A 1 14.64 5.07 27.06
C MET A 1 13.20 5.49 27.34
N GLN A 2 12.73 5.53 28.60
CA GLN A 2 11.38 5.99 28.97
C GLN A 2 10.99 7.38 28.43
N LYS A 3 11.91 8.36 28.38
CA LYS A 3 11.63 9.70 27.80
C LYS A 3 11.37 9.69 26.29
N LEU A 4 11.98 8.77 25.53
CA LEU A 4 11.75 8.64 24.09
C LEU A 4 10.42 7.96 23.81
N GLU A 5 10.09 6.94 24.60
CA GLU A 5 8.80 6.25 24.56
C GLU A 5 7.64 7.22 24.83
N SER A 6 7.75 8.05 25.87
CA SER A 6 6.72 9.07 26.17
C SER A 6 6.54 10.13 25.07
N ILE A 7 7.60 10.44 24.31
CA ILE A 7 7.51 11.39 23.19
C ILE A 7 6.83 10.73 21.98
N ILE A 8 7.22 9.49 21.66
CA ILE A 8 6.65 8.73 20.53
C ILE A 8 5.16 8.42 20.75
N GLU A 9 4.78 8.15 22.01
CA GLU A 9 3.39 7.85 22.38
C GLU A 9 2.55 9.12 22.64
N SER A 10 3.13 10.31 22.49
CA SER A 10 2.39 11.55 22.72
C SER A 10 1.41 11.84 21.57
N ASP A 11 0.20 12.28 21.93
CA ASP A 11 -0.82 12.73 20.97
C ASP A 11 -0.29 13.83 20.04
N THR A 12 0.59 14.69 20.54
CA THR A 12 1.21 15.77 19.75
C THR A 12 2.11 15.20 18.66
N PHE A 13 2.95 14.21 18.98
CA PHE A 13 3.79 13.54 18.00
C PHE A 13 2.94 12.79 16.97
N GLN A 14 1.89 12.10 17.41
CA GLN A 14 0.98 11.42 16.50
C GLN A 14 0.27 12.40 15.55
N ARG A 15 -0.26 13.53 16.05
CA ARG A 15 -0.88 14.57 15.21
C ARG A 15 0.11 15.21 14.24
N PHE A 16 1.35 15.40 14.66
CA PHE A 16 2.42 15.87 13.79
C PHE A 16 2.66 14.88 12.63
N ILE A 17 2.85 13.59 12.92
CA ILE A 17 3.03 12.56 11.88
C ILE A 17 1.82 12.49 10.94
N ILE A 18 0.60 12.53 11.47
CA ILE A 18 -0.63 12.55 10.64
C ILE A 18 -0.61 13.76 9.69
N THR A 19 -0.25 14.94 10.20
CA THR A 19 -0.18 16.17 9.38
C THR A 19 0.83 16.01 8.25
N VAL A 20 2.01 15.47 8.54
CA VAL A 20 3.05 15.19 7.53
C VAL A 20 2.54 14.18 6.48
N ILE A 21 1.82 13.14 6.89
CA ILE A 21 1.22 12.16 5.96
C ILE A 21 0.19 12.81 5.05
N VAL A 22 -0.70 13.65 5.59
CA VAL A 22 -1.72 14.34 4.79
C VAL A 22 -1.08 15.29 3.79
N ILE A 23 -0.10 16.09 4.22
CA ILE A 23 0.65 16.97 3.32
C ILE A 23 1.34 16.16 2.22
N ASN A 24 2.02 15.07 2.58
CA ASN A 24 2.70 14.22 1.60
C ASN A 24 1.73 13.56 0.61
N ALA A 25 0.55 13.11 1.06
CA ALA A 25 -0.47 12.56 0.19
C ALA A 25 -1.00 13.60 -0.82
N ILE A 26 -1.19 14.85 -0.37
CA ILE A 26 -1.56 15.97 -1.26
C ILE A 26 -0.43 16.23 -2.26
N THR A 27 0.83 16.26 -1.82
CA THR A 27 2.01 16.40 -2.69
C THR A 27 2.02 15.35 -3.80
N ILE A 28 1.82 14.06 -3.48
CA ILE A 28 1.76 12.97 -4.46
C ILE A 28 0.62 13.20 -5.48
N GLY A 29 -0.54 13.67 -5.02
CA GLY A 29 -1.65 14.04 -5.90
C GLY A 29 -1.29 15.17 -6.86
N LEU A 30 -0.61 16.20 -6.36
CA LEU A 30 -0.14 17.33 -7.16
C LEU A 30 0.96 16.94 -8.16
N GLU A 31 1.85 16.01 -7.81
CA GLU A 31 2.86 15.47 -8.72
C GLU A 31 2.26 14.79 -9.96
N THR A 32 0.99 14.38 -9.90
CA THR A 32 0.27 13.78 -11.04
C THR A 32 -0.18 14.85 -12.04
N SER A 33 -0.29 16.12 -11.64
CA SER A 33 -0.72 17.22 -12.50
C SER A 33 0.48 17.89 -13.17
N ARG A 34 0.48 17.91 -14.52
CA ARG A 34 1.54 18.57 -15.31
C ARG A 34 1.68 20.06 -14.97
N ALA A 35 0.57 20.78 -14.83
CA ALA A 35 0.57 22.21 -14.50
C ALA A 35 1.18 22.50 -13.11
N ALA A 36 0.91 21.63 -12.13
CA ALA A 36 1.47 21.76 -10.79
C ALA A 36 2.97 21.45 -10.77
N MET A 37 3.41 20.46 -11.56
CA MET A 37 4.82 20.12 -11.71
C MET A 37 5.63 21.22 -12.41
N GLU A 38 5.06 21.89 -13.40
CA GLU A 38 5.70 23.03 -14.08
C GLU A 38 5.85 24.24 -13.16
N SER A 39 4.86 24.49 -12.31
CA SER A 39 4.84 25.68 -11.42
C SER A 39 5.58 25.46 -10.09
N PHE A 40 5.49 24.25 -9.51
CA PHE A 40 5.91 23.95 -8.14
C PHE A 40 6.73 22.67 -8.00
N GLY A 41 7.15 22.02 -9.10
CA GLY A 41 7.82 20.71 -9.06
C GLY A 41 9.00 20.65 -8.08
N GLY A 42 9.86 21.67 -8.06
CA GLY A 42 10.98 21.73 -7.11
C GLY A 42 10.55 21.71 -5.64
N VAL A 43 9.48 22.44 -5.29
CA VAL A 43 8.93 22.46 -3.93
C VAL A 43 8.29 21.12 -3.58
N LEU A 44 7.54 20.52 -4.51
CA LEU A 44 6.91 19.21 -4.32
C LEU A 44 7.95 18.12 -4.02
N PHE A 45 9.05 18.09 -4.78
CA PHE A 45 10.14 17.14 -4.53
C PHE A 45 10.82 17.33 -3.16
N VAL A 46 11.02 18.59 -2.73
CA VAL A 46 11.57 18.89 -1.41
C VAL A 46 10.63 18.43 -0.31
N LEU A 47 9.33 18.67 -0.45
CA LEU A 47 8.31 18.21 0.50
C LEU A 47 8.24 16.68 0.58
N ASP A 48 8.28 15.98 -0.56
CA ASP A 48 8.27 14.51 -0.58
C ASP A 48 9.50 13.94 0.15
N ARG A 49 10.69 14.49 -0.14
CA ARG A 49 11.94 14.05 0.47
C ARG A 49 12.02 14.39 1.95
N ALA A 50 11.48 15.55 2.36
CA ALA A 50 11.37 15.92 3.77
C ALA A 50 10.42 14.98 4.54
N ALA A 51 9.25 14.68 3.96
CA ALA A 51 8.32 13.73 4.55
C ALA A 51 8.95 12.34 4.70
N LEU A 52 9.63 11.84 3.66
CA LEU A 52 10.38 10.59 3.72
C LEU A 52 11.43 10.58 4.84
N ALA A 53 12.20 11.67 5.00
CA ALA A 53 13.20 11.77 6.06
C ALA A 53 12.57 11.70 7.46
N ILE A 54 11.45 12.40 7.68
CA ILE A 54 10.69 12.36 8.94
C ILE A 54 10.20 10.93 9.23
N PHE A 55 9.70 10.24 8.20
CA PHE A 55 9.21 8.87 8.31
C PHE A 55 10.29 7.85 8.61
N VAL A 56 11.47 8.00 8.01
CA VAL A 56 12.63 7.18 8.35
C VAL A 56 13.03 7.43 9.80
N ALA A 57 13.11 8.69 10.23
CA ALA A 57 13.44 9.03 11.61
C ALA A 57 12.42 8.47 12.62
N GLU A 58 11.13 8.54 12.32
CA GLU A 58 10.05 7.96 13.11
C GLU A 58 10.23 6.44 13.28
N ILE A 59 10.48 5.72 12.19
CA ILE A 59 10.64 4.26 12.22
C ILE A 59 11.92 3.85 12.96
N VAL A 60 13.02 4.58 12.76
CA VAL A 60 14.27 4.34 13.50
C VAL A 60 14.06 4.57 14.99
N ALA A 61 13.33 5.63 15.38
CA ALA A 61 12.99 5.89 16.78
C ALA A 61 12.12 4.78 17.38
N LYS A 62 11.08 4.34 16.67
CA LYS A 62 10.24 3.20 17.09
C LYS A 62 11.04 1.90 17.21
N LEU A 63 11.94 1.62 16.26
CA LEU A 63 12.79 0.43 16.28
C LEU A 63 13.78 0.46 17.45
N ALA A 64 14.35 1.63 17.77
CA ALA A 64 15.26 1.80 18.90
C ALA A 64 14.57 1.58 20.25
N VAL A 65 13.30 2.03 20.39
CA VAL A 65 12.50 1.87 21.61
C VAL A 65 11.94 0.45 21.74
N TYR A 66 11.23 -0.04 20.72
CA TYR A 66 10.52 -1.32 20.80
C TYR A 66 11.37 -2.54 20.45
N ARG A 67 12.54 -2.37 19.79
CA ARG A 67 13.46 -3.45 19.40
C ARG A 67 12.73 -4.61 18.70
N LEU A 68 12.85 -5.84 19.20
CA LEU A 68 12.17 -7.02 18.64
C LEU A 68 10.64 -6.99 18.79
N ARG A 69 10.11 -6.22 19.76
CA ARG A 69 8.65 -6.06 19.91
C ARG A 69 8.04 -5.28 18.74
N PHE A 70 8.82 -4.45 18.06
CA PHE A 70 8.40 -3.73 16.85
C PHE A 70 7.79 -4.68 15.81
N PHE A 71 8.44 -5.83 15.58
CA PHE A 71 8.02 -6.82 14.58
C PHE A 71 6.79 -7.66 15.00
N ARG A 72 6.31 -7.53 16.24
CA ARG A 72 5.09 -8.20 16.69
C ARG A 72 3.82 -7.38 16.40
N GLU A 73 3.95 -6.08 16.15
CA GLU A 73 2.82 -5.23 15.80
C GLU A 73 2.70 -5.10 14.27
N GLY A 74 1.62 -5.63 13.70
CA GLY A 74 1.43 -5.67 12.24
C GLY A 74 1.46 -4.29 11.57
N TRP A 75 0.98 -3.25 12.24
CA TRP A 75 1.01 -1.87 11.73
C TRP A 75 2.42 -1.28 11.66
N ASN A 76 3.29 -1.62 12.62
CA ASN A 76 4.69 -1.20 12.60
C ASN A 76 5.46 -1.90 11.48
N VAL A 77 5.19 -3.20 11.27
CA VAL A 77 5.76 -3.95 10.15
C VAL A 77 5.29 -3.37 8.81
N PHE A 78 4.01 -3.02 8.69
CA PHE A 78 3.47 -2.37 7.49
C PHE A 78 4.17 -1.05 7.18
N ASP A 79 4.33 -0.17 8.17
CA ASP A 79 5.05 1.10 7.99
C ASP A 79 6.52 0.87 7.60
N PHE A 80 7.18 -0.09 8.22
CA PHE A 80 8.56 -0.45 7.90
C PHE A 80 8.72 -0.93 6.46
N LEU A 81 7.79 -1.78 5.97
CA LEU A 81 7.79 -2.25 4.59
C LEU A 81 7.58 -1.09 3.60
N ILE A 82 6.65 -0.19 3.87
CA ILE A 82 6.41 0.97 3.00
C ILE A 82 7.63 1.87 2.92
N VAL A 83 8.25 2.20 4.07
CA VAL A 83 9.46 3.03 4.09
C VAL A 83 10.61 2.31 3.41
N GLY A 84 10.75 0.99 3.60
CA GLY A 84 11.75 0.15 2.93
C GLY A 84 11.61 0.15 1.40
N ILE A 85 10.39 -0.02 0.88
CA ILE A 85 10.11 0.08 -0.56
C ILE A 85 10.43 1.50 -1.05
N THR A 86 10.15 2.54 -0.27
CA THR A 86 10.43 3.91 -0.71
C THR A 86 11.93 4.21 -0.79
N LEU A 87 12.73 3.65 0.12
CA LEU A 87 14.17 3.86 0.18
C LEU A 87 14.96 2.97 -0.80
N ALA A 88 14.40 1.83 -1.20
CA ALA A 88 15.09 0.87 -2.04
C ALA A 88 15.49 1.48 -3.41
N PRO A 89 16.78 1.41 -3.80
CA PRO A 89 17.26 1.87 -5.09
C PRO A 89 16.89 0.83 -6.16
N PHE A 90 15.65 0.90 -6.63
CA PHE A 90 15.16 0.05 -7.71
C PHE A 90 15.79 0.46 -9.05
N GLY A 91 16.54 -0.46 -9.68
CA GLY A 91 17.15 -0.27 -10.99
C GLY A 91 16.13 -0.13 -12.14
N GLU A 92 16.62 0.02 -13.38
CA GLU A 92 15.79 0.41 -14.54
C GLU A 92 14.65 -0.55 -14.90
N GLY A 93 14.64 -1.79 -14.40
CA GLY A 93 13.55 -2.76 -14.62
C GLY A 93 12.39 -2.70 -13.61
N ALA A 94 12.44 -1.85 -12.60
CA ALA A 94 11.52 -1.87 -11.46
C ALA A 94 10.56 -0.66 -11.44
N SER A 95 9.94 -0.36 -12.59
CA SER A 95 8.90 0.67 -12.72
C SER A 95 7.72 0.45 -11.78
N VAL A 96 7.32 -0.81 -11.57
CA VAL A 96 6.25 -1.19 -10.64
C VAL A 96 6.59 -0.70 -9.23
N PHE A 97 7.80 -0.97 -8.73
CA PHE A 97 8.19 -0.54 -7.39
C PHE A 97 8.29 0.97 -7.22
N ARG A 98 8.61 1.71 -8.30
CA ARG A 98 8.50 3.18 -8.31
C ARG A 98 7.04 3.61 -8.14
N ALA A 99 6.10 2.96 -8.82
CA ALA A 99 4.66 3.22 -8.66
C ALA A 99 4.15 2.82 -7.26
N LEU A 100 4.68 1.75 -6.66
CA LEU A 100 4.32 1.32 -5.31
C LEU A 100 4.67 2.37 -4.24
N ARG A 101 5.49 3.38 -4.54
CA ARG A 101 5.72 4.51 -3.62
C ARG A 101 4.43 5.28 -3.32
N ILE A 102 3.41 5.22 -4.18
CA ILE A 102 2.08 5.80 -3.92
C ILE A 102 1.41 5.11 -2.72
N LEU A 103 1.74 3.83 -2.45
CA LEU A 103 1.24 3.10 -1.29
C LEU A 103 1.64 3.76 0.03
N ARG A 104 2.63 4.66 0.05
CA ARG A 104 2.97 5.42 1.27
C ARG A 104 1.81 6.28 1.78
N ALA A 105 0.86 6.67 0.93
CA ALA A 105 -0.37 7.31 1.35
C ALA A 105 -1.22 6.41 2.28
N LEU A 106 -1.09 5.08 2.15
CA LEU A 106 -1.77 4.11 3.02
C LEU A 106 -1.25 4.14 4.46
N ARG A 107 -0.13 4.80 4.75
CA ARG A 107 0.33 5.03 6.14
C ARG A 107 -0.65 5.87 6.94
N LEU A 108 -1.56 6.61 6.31
CA LEU A 108 -2.66 7.24 7.02
C LEU A 108 -3.50 6.20 7.77
N VAL A 109 -3.71 5.03 7.15
CA VAL A 109 -4.43 3.90 7.78
C VAL A 109 -3.66 3.37 8.98
N SER A 110 -2.35 3.25 8.89
CA SER A 110 -1.51 2.77 9.99
C SER A 110 -1.34 3.81 11.09
N VAL A 111 -1.53 5.10 10.89
CA VAL A 111 -1.37 6.09 11.98
C VAL A 111 -2.71 6.51 12.60
N VAL A 112 -3.81 6.44 11.83
CA VAL A 112 -5.14 6.86 12.28
C VAL A 112 -5.90 5.68 12.93
N PRO A 113 -6.18 5.71 14.24
CA PRO A 113 -6.78 4.56 14.93
C PRO A 113 -8.17 4.16 14.42
N SER A 114 -8.98 5.12 13.97
CA SER A 114 -10.30 4.83 13.38
C SER A 114 -10.16 4.06 12.07
N MET A 115 -9.20 4.41 11.21
CA MET A 115 -8.92 3.69 9.97
C MET A 115 -8.37 2.28 10.25
N ARG A 116 -7.45 2.13 11.22
CA ARG A 116 -7.00 0.80 11.68
C ARG A 116 -8.18 -0.09 12.06
N LYS A 117 -9.15 0.43 12.82
CA LYS A 117 -10.34 -0.33 13.25
C LYS A 117 -11.16 -0.81 12.06
N VAL A 118 -11.42 0.06 11.08
CA VAL A 118 -12.17 -0.29 9.86
C VAL A 118 -11.45 -1.38 9.09
N VAL A 119 -10.15 -1.20 8.79
CA VAL A 119 -9.38 -2.20 8.04
C VAL A 119 -9.26 -3.52 8.80
N ASN A 120 -9.04 -3.50 10.11
CA ASN A 120 -9.04 -4.72 10.92
C ASN A 120 -10.40 -5.44 10.90
N ALA A 121 -11.52 -4.71 10.90
CA ALA A 121 -12.85 -5.31 10.78
C ALA A 121 -13.03 -5.98 9.42
N LEU A 122 -12.61 -5.32 8.33
CA LEU A 122 -12.62 -5.91 6.98
C LEU A 122 -11.75 -7.17 6.90
N LEU A 123 -10.51 -7.12 7.42
CA LEU A 123 -9.60 -8.27 7.43
C LEU A 123 -10.15 -9.43 8.27
N LYS A 124 -10.83 -9.16 9.38
CA LYS A 124 -11.48 -10.18 10.21
C LYS A 124 -12.68 -10.84 9.53
N ALA A 125 -13.31 -10.18 8.56
CA ALA A 125 -14.40 -10.76 7.78
C ALA A 125 -13.90 -11.77 6.73
N ILE A 126 -12.67 -11.61 6.23
CA ILE A 126 -12.10 -12.45 5.16
C ILE A 126 -12.13 -13.95 5.51
N PRO A 127 -11.65 -14.41 6.68
CA PRO A 127 -11.66 -15.82 7.03
C PRO A 127 -13.04 -16.49 6.94
N GLY A 128 -14.10 -15.78 7.33
CA GLY A 128 -15.48 -16.28 7.26
C GLY A 128 -16.00 -16.47 5.84
N MET A 129 -15.38 -15.81 4.84
CA MET A 129 -15.75 -15.89 3.44
C MET A 129 -14.84 -16.82 2.61
N ILE A 130 -13.78 -17.39 3.19
CA ILE A 130 -12.80 -18.20 2.44
C ILE A 130 -13.48 -19.37 1.72
N SER A 131 -14.42 -20.07 2.35
CA SER A 131 -15.13 -21.19 1.71
C SER A 131 -15.94 -20.75 0.48
N VAL A 132 -16.57 -19.58 0.56
CA VAL A 132 -17.35 -19.01 -0.56
C VAL A 132 -16.40 -18.56 -1.68
N LEU A 133 -15.30 -17.89 -1.34
CA LEU A 133 -14.26 -17.49 -2.28
C LEU A 133 -13.63 -18.71 -2.99
N ALA A 134 -13.38 -19.80 -2.26
CA ALA A 134 -12.83 -21.04 -2.82
C ALA A 134 -13.80 -21.69 -3.80
N LEU A 135 -15.09 -21.78 -3.45
CA LEU A 135 -16.12 -22.30 -4.36
C LEU A 135 -16.24 -21.42 -5.61
N LEU A 136 -16.28 -20.10 -5.45
CA LEU A 136 -16.36 -19.15 -6.56
C LEU A 136 -15.15 -19.31 -7.49
N LEU A 137 -13.93 -19.38 -6.95
CA LEU A 137 -12.71 -19.60 -7.73
C LEU A 137 -12.73 -20.93 -8.49
N LEU A 138 -13.25 -22.01 -7.89
CA LEU A 138 -13.40 -23.29 -8.57
C LEU A 138 -14.38 -23.19 -9.75
N VAL A 139 -15.53 -22.54 -9.55
CA VAL A 139 -16.52 -22.31 -10.61
C VAL A 139 -15.91 -21.48 -11.74
N PHE A 140 -15.24 -20.38 -11.42
CA PHE A 140 -14.52 -19.54 -12.40
C PHE A 140 -13.45 -20.35 -13.15
N TYR A 141 -12.70 -21.21 -12.46
CA TYR A 141 -11.69 -22.06 -13.09
C TYR A 141 -12.29 -23.04 -14.10
N VAL A 142 -13.35 -23.76 -13.71
CA VAL A 142 -14.03 -24.70 -14.60
C VAL A 142 -14.62 -23.96 -15.81
N ALA A 143 -15.28 -22.83 -15.58
CA ALA A 143 -15.83 -21.98 -16.64
C ALA A 143 -14.73 -21.44 -17.58
N ALA A 144 -13.58 -21.00 -17.05
CA ALA A 144 -12.47 -20.50 -17.86
C ALA A 144 -11.87 -21.58 -18.76
N VAL A 145 -11.68 -22.80 -18.25
CA VAL A 145 -11.20 -23.95 -19.04
C VAL A 145 -12.20 -24.34 -20.12
N MET A 146 -13.49 -24.38 -19.79
CA MET A 146 -14.54 -24.64 -20.78
C MET A 146 -14.57 -23.55 -21.85
N GLY A 147 -14.54 -22.28 -21.45
CA GLY A 147 -14.51 -21.14 -22.36
C GLY A 147 -13.32 -21.18 -23.31
N THR A 148 -12.13 -21.50 -22.79
CA THR A 148 -10.93 -21.66 -23.62
C THR A 148 -11.11 -22.77 -24.66
N LYS A 149 -11.65 -23.93 -24.26
CA LYS A 149 -11.83 -25.07 -25.17
C LYS A 149 -12.92 -24.84 -26.23
N LEU A 150 -14.00 -24.17 -25.85
CA LEU A 150 -15.17 -23.98 -26.72
C LEU A 150 -14.99 -22.79 -27.66
N PHE A 151 -14.41 -21.69 -27.16
CA PHE A 151 -14.39 -20.41 -27.86
C PHE A 151 -12.99 -19.95 -28.24
N GLY A 152 -11.92 -20.57 -27.75
CA GLY A 152 -10.55 -20.12 -28.00
C GLY A 152 -10.13 -20.14 -29.48
N GLY A 153 -10.75 -21.01 -30.29
CA GLY A 153 -10.51 -21.03 -31.74
C GLY A 153 -11.22 -19.90 -32.52
N ALA A 154 -12.40 -19.48 -32.06
CA ALA A 154 -13.20 -18.44 -32.72
C ALA A 154 -12.93 -17.04 -32.17
N PHE A 155 -12.60 -16.93 -30.88
CA PHE A 155 -12.39 -15.69 -30.14
C PHE A 155 -11.08 -15.75 -29.33
N PRO A 156 -9.92 -15.80 -29.99
CA PRO A 156 -8.63 -15.96 -29.32
C PRO A 156 -8.27 -14.80 -28.40
N GLU A 157 -8.75 -13.58 -28.65
CA GLU A 157 -8.49 -12.43 -27.76
C GLU A 157 -9.13 -12.60 -26.37
N TRP A 158 -10.33 -13.19 -26.30
CA TRP A 158 -11.09 -13.34 -25.06
C TRP A 158 -10.91 -14.71 -24.43
N PHE A 159 -10.81 -15.77 -25.24
CA PHE A 159 -10.77 -17.16 -24.79
C PHE A 159 -9.53 -17.93 -25.26
N GLY A 160 -8.53 -17.27 -25.87
CA GLY A 160 -7.33 -17.95 -26.38
C GLY A 160 -6.43 -18.55 -25.30
N SER A 161 -6.61 -18.15 -24.03
CA SER A 161 -5.94 -18.76 -22.89
C SER A 161 -6.87 -18.84 -21.69
N VAL A 162 -6.52 -19.69 -20.72
CA VAL A 162 -7.25 -19.77 -19.43
C VAL A 162 -7.23 -18.41 -18.73
N GLY A 163 -6.12 -17.67 -18.76
CA GLY A 163 -6.03 -16.34 -18.17
C GLY A 163 -6.93 -15.31 -18.85
N ALA A 164 -6.96 -15.29 -20.18
CA ALA A 164 -7.87 -14.44 -20.94
C ALA A 164 -9.34 -14.79 -20.65
N SER A 165 -9.65 -16.09 -20.56
CA SER A 165 -10.99 -16.57 -20.23
C SER A 165 -11.39 -16.17 -18.80
N PHE A 166 -10.47 -16.25 -17.83
CA PHE A 166 -10.69 -15.77 -16.46
C PHE A 166 -11.01 -14.28 -16.42
N TYR A 167 -10.24 -13.47 -17.17
CA TYR A 167 -10.47 -12.03 -17.26
C TYR A 167 -11.83 -11.73 -17.90
N THR A 168 -12.15 -12.38 -19.02
CA THR A 168 -13.42 -12.20 -19.75
C THR A 168 -14.64 -12.64 -18.92
N LEU A 169 -14.52 -13.72 -18.14
CA LEU A 169 -15.61 -14.18 -17.27
C LEU A 169 -15.82 -13.29 -16.04
N PHE A 170 -14.81 -12.51 -15.66
CA PHE A 170 -14.89 -11.58 -14.53
C PHE A 170 -15.46 -10.22 -14.93
N GLN A 171 -15.26 -9.81 -16.18
CA GLN A 171 -15.80 -8.58 -16.77
C GLN A 171 -17.33 -8.57 -16.75
#